data_AF-A0A2M8ES49-F1
#
_entry.id   AF-A0A2M8ES49-F1
#
_cell.length_a   1.000
_cell.length_b   1.000
_cell.length_c   1.000
_cell.angle_alpha   90.00
_cell.angle_beta   90.00
_cell.angle_gamma   90.00
#
_symmetry.space_group_name_H-M   'P 1'
#
loop_
_entity.id
_entity.type
_entity.pdbx_description
1 polymer ?
#
loop_
_entity_poly.entity_id
_entity_poly.type
_entity_poly.pdbx_seq_one_letter_code
_entity_poly.pdbx_strand_id
1 'polypeptide(L)'
;MMQGYLILLPIFLFALIQGAFLPLNLVLLTVLVWTALRPPKESLLIAFFAGLILDLAEGTPLGFSSFMLLFLCGLLILYSHRFDSSHPLFLTVFVFISSNLYSLVTNHFFNWPEGLVLAILALIFGFLGKFFLAEIDKEKIKLKI
;
A
#
# COMPACT_ATOMS: atom_id res chain seq x y z
N MET A 1 -2.96 -13.80 -16.13
CA MET A 1 -3.34 -12.38 -16.36
C MET A 1 -4.60 -11.93 -15.57
N MET A 2 -5.40 -12.82 -14.96
CA MET A 2 -6.64 -12.43 -14.22
C MET A 2 -6.49 -12.23 -12.69
N GLN A 3 -5.29 -12.34 -12.11
CA GLN A 3 -5.14 -12.40 -10.64
C GLN A 3 -4.92 -11.03 -9.94
N GLY A 4 -4.55 -9.98 -10.68
CA GLY A 4 -4.23 -8.67 -10.09
C GLY A 4 -5.45 -7.92 -9.53
N TYR A 5 -6.62 -8.04 -10.17
CA TYR A 5 -7.83 -7.32 -9.77
C TYR A 5 -8.48 -7.85 -8.49
N LEU A 6 -8.13 -9.08 -8.08
CA LEU A 6 -8.67 -9.66 -6.84
C LEU A 6 -8.28 -8.87 -5.60
N ILE A 7 -7.20 -8.07 -5.66
CA ILE A 7 -6.83 -7.19 -4.54
C ILE A 7 -7.78 -6.01 -4.36
N LEU A 8 -8.60 -5.67 -5.35
CA LEU A 8 -9.61 -4.63 -5.19
C LEU A 8 -10.71 -5.04 -4.20
N LEU A 9 -10.96 -6.34 -4.03
CA LEU A 9 -11.96 -6.85 -3.09
C LEU A 9 -11.56 -6.62 -1.62
N PRO A 10 -10.35 -7.01 -1.15
CA PRO A 10 -9.90 -6.65 0.19
C PRO A 10 -9.70 -5.14 0.35
N ILE A 11 -9.28 -4.41 -0.69
CA ILE A 11 -9.21 -2.94 -0.65
C ILE A 11 -10.60 -2.33 -0.40
N PHE A 12 -11.63 -2.85 -1.06
CA PHE A 12 -13.01 -2.40 -0.87
C PHE A 12 -13.51 -2.67 0.55
N LEU A 13 -13.25 -3.87 1.09
CA LEU A 13 -13.60 -4.19 2.48
C LEU A 13 -12.86 -3.28 3.48
N PHE A 14 -11.57 -3.04 3.26
CA PHE A 14 -10.79 -2.14 4.11
C PHE A 14 -11.28 -0.70 4.02
N ALA A 15 -11.62 -0.21 2.83
CA ALA A 15 -12.19 1.13 2.65
C ALA A 15 -13.51 1.29 3.42
N LEU A 16 -14.40 0.29 3.38
CA LEU A 16 -15.65 0.33 4.13
C LEU A 16 -15.43 0.30 5.65
N ILE A 17 -14.52 -0.56 6.14
CA ILE A 17 -14.21 -0.64 7.57
C ILE A 17 -13.55 0.65 8.06
N GLN A 18 -12.66 1.22 7.26
CA GLN A 18 -11.98 2.48 7.55
C GLN A 18 -12.97 3.65 7.61
N GLY A 19 -13.83 3.80 6.59
CA GLY A 19 -14.84 4.85 6.57
C GLY A 19 -15.85 4.77 7.71
N ALA A 20 -16.09 3.58 8.29
CA ALA A 20 -17.10 3.38 9.31
C ALA A 20 -16.59 3.26 10.77
N PHE A 21 -15.39 2.69 11.00
CA PHE A 21 -14.98 2.27 12.34
C PHE A 21 -13.51 2.55 12.71
N LEU A 22 -12.60 2.66 11.74
CA LEU A 22 -11.16 2.81 12.02
C LEU A 22 -10.58 4.08 11.37
N PRO A 23 -9.95 4.99 12.14
CA PRO A 23 -9.21 6.11 11.56
C PRO A 23 -7.91 5.69 10.86
N LEU A 24 -7.54 4.39 10.93
CA LEU A 24 -6.30 3.88 10.38
C LEU A 24 -6.42 3.66 8.86
N ASN A 25 -5.52 4.28 8.08
CA ASN A 25 -5.54 4.16 6.62
C ASN A 25 -4.95 2.82 6.10
N LEU A 26 -5.74 1.75 6.23
CA LEU A 26 -5.37 0.39 5.80
C LEU A 26 -5.30 0.26 4.27
N VAL A 27 -6.04 1.09 3.54
CA VAL A 27 -5.99 1.13 2.08
C VAL A 27 -4.62 1.61 1.62
N LEU A 28 -4.09 2.68 2.21
CA LEU A 28 -2.75 3.19 1.92
C LEU A 28 -1.67 2.13 2.15
N LEU A 29 -1.71 1.44 3.30
CA LEU A 29 -0.77 0.36 3.60
C LEU A 29 -0.81 -0.74 2.53
N THR A 30 -2.02 -1.20 2.19
CA THR A 30 -2.23 -2.28 1.23
C THR A 30 -1.69 -1.91 -0.15
N VAL A 31 -1.98 -0.69 -0.62
CA VAL A 31 -1.52 -0.18 -1.91
C VAL A 31 0.00 -0.06 -1.94
N LEU A 32 0.64 0.47 -0.91
CA LEU A 32 2.10 0.63 -0.86
C LEU A 32 2.82 -0.72 -0.77
N VAL A 33 2.33 -1.65 0.04
CA VAL A 33 2.87 -3.01 0.11
C VAL A 33 2.74 -3.72 -1.23
N TRP A 34 1.58 -3.62 -1.88
CA TRP A 34 1.37 -4.19 -3.20
C TRP A 34 2.33 -3.59 -4.22
N THR A 35 2.50 -2.27 -4.18
CA THR A 35 3.40 -1.52 -5.09
C THR A 35 4.84 -1.96 -4.94
N ALA A 36 5.30 -2.24 -3.73
CA ALA A 36 6.66 -2.72 -3.48
C ALA A 36 6.92 -4.15 -4.02
N LEU A 37 5.88 -4.98 -4.13
CA LEU A 37 6.01 -6.41 -4.49
C LEU A 37 5.65 -6.72 -5.95
N ARG A 38 4.97 -5.80 -6.65
CA ARG A 38 4.37 -6.03 -7.96
C ARG A 38 4.83 -5.02 -9.01
N PRO A 39 4.71 -5.34 -10.31
CA PRO A 39 5.17 -4.45 -11.38
C PRO A 39 4.46 -3.09 -11.36
N PRO A 40 5.16 -2.00 -11.71
CA PRO A 40 4.69 -0.63 -11.51
C PRO A 40 3.40 -0.30 -12.27
N LYS A 41 3.20 -0.87 -13.46
CA LYS A 41 1.99 -0.64 -14.27
C LYS A 41 0.71 -1.10 -13.57
N GLU A 42 0.74 -2.28 -12.94
CA GLU A 42 -0.42 -2.82 -12.22
C GLU A 42 -0.70 -2.01 -10.96
N SER A 43 0.36 -1.63 -10.24
CA SER A 43 0.30 -0.90 -8.98
C SER A 43 -0.29 0.51 -9.14
N LEU A 44 0.00 1.21 -10.24
CA LEU A 44 -0.60 2.52 -10.53
C LEU A 44 -2.10 2.43 -10.80
N LEU A 45 -2.53 1.44 -11.59
CA LEU A 45 -3.97 1.21 -11.83
C LEU A 45 -4.70 0.90 -10.53
N ILE A 46 -4.11 0.04 -9.68
CA ILE A 46 -4.69 -0.32 -8.39
C ILE A 46 -4.74 0.89 -7.46
N ALA A 47 -3.70 1.72 -7.40
CA ALA A 47 -3.70 2.95 -6.61
C ALA A 47 -4.81 3.93 -7.04
N PHE A 48 -5.04 4.07 -8.35
CA PHE A 48 -6.11 4.91 -8.87
C PHE A 48 -7.49 4.42 -8.44
N PHE A 49 -7.79 3.14 -8.66
CA PHE A 49 -9.09 2.55 -8.29
C PHE A 49 -9.28 2.48 -6.78
N ALA A 50 -8.23 2.15 -6.02
CA ALA A 50 -8.27 2.14 -4.56
C ALA A 50 -8.63 3.51 -3.99
N GLY A 51 -8.07 4.58 -4.56
CA GLY A 51 -8.41 5.95 -4.14
C GLY A 51 -9.85 6.33 -4.48
N LEU A 52 -10.38 5.89 -5.64
CA LEU A 52 -11.78 6.16 -5.99
C LEU A 52 -12.73 5.44 -5.04
N ILE A 53 -12.40 4.19 -4.69
CA ILE A 53 -13.15 3.40 -3.71
C ILE A 53 -13.10 4.05 -2.34
N LEU A 54 -11.93 4.56 -1.94
CA LEU A 54 -11.75 5.24 -0.66
C LEU A 54 -12.57 6.53 -0.60
N ASP A 55 -12.52 7.35 -1.65
CA ASP A 55 -13.31 8.58 -1.73
C ASP A 55 -14.83 8.28 -1.65
N LEU A 56 -15.27 7.19 -2.26
CA LEU A 56 -16.67 6.75 -2.21
C LEU A 56 -17.08 6.27 -0.81
N ALA A 57 -16.17 5.64 -0.07
CA ALA A 57 -16.42 5.13 1.27
C ALA A 57 -16.41 6.24 2.35
N GLU A 58 -15.48 7.20 2.23
CA GLU A 58 -15.34 8.32 3.17
C GLU A 58 -16.27 9.49 2.84
N GLY A 59 -16.94 9.47 1.67
CA GLY A 59 -17.83 10.55 1.22
C GLY A 59 -17.08 11.84 0.87
N THR A 60 -15.80 11.74 0.54
CA THR A 60 -14.93 12.87 0.19
C THR A 60 -15.03 13.22 -1.30
N PRO A 61 -14.50 14.38 -1.74
CA PRO A 61 -14.50 14.74 -3.15
C PRO A 61 -13.77 13.68 -4.00
N LEU A 62 -14.52 13.09 -4.94
CA LEU A 62 -14.02 12.07 -5.87
C LEU A 62 -12.71 12.51 -6.55
N GLY A 63 -11.68 11.68 -6.41
CA GLY A 63 -10.40 11.82 -7.09
C GLY A 63 -9.27 12.39 -6.23
N PHE A 64 -9.56 12.96 -5.04
CA PHE A 64 -8.52 13.48 -4.17
C PHE A 64 -7.64 12.36 -3.61
N SER A 65 -8.24 11.29 -3.06
CA SER A 65 -7.47 10.15 -2.56
C SER A 65 -6.79 9.38 -3.68
N SER A 66 -7.42 9.29 -4.87
CA SER A 66 -6.78 8.70 -6.06
C SER A 66 -5.51 9.44 -6.45
N PHE A 67 -5.55 10.78 -6.48
CA PHE A 67 -4.38 11.59 -6.80
C PHE A 67 -3.26 11.39 -5.76
N MET A 68 -3.62 11.40 -4.47
CA MET A 68 -2.65 11.17 -3.39
C MET A 68 -2.00 9.79 -3.45
N LEU A 69 -2.79 8.73 -3.60
CA LEU A 69 -2.27 7.37 -3.68
C LEU A 69 -1.41 7.17 -4.94
N LEU A 70 -1.81 7.75 -6.08
CA LEU A 70 -0.99 7.74 -7.29
C LEU A 70 0.33 8.47 -7.09
N PHE A 71 0.32 9.63 -6.43
CA PHE A 71 1.52 10.41 -6.15
C PHE A 71 2.50 9.64 -5.25
N LEU A 72 2.00 9.06 -4.15
CA LEU A 72 2.80 8.26 -3.22
C LEU A 72 3.32 6.97 -3.87
N CYS A 73 2.48 6.30 -4.66
CA CYS A 73 2.86 5.11 -5.43
C CYS A 73 3.94 5.45 -6.47
N GLY A 74 3.78 6.56 -7.18
CA GLY A 74 4.78 7.09 -8.11
C GLY A 74 6.12 7.42 -7.43
N LEU A 75 6.09 8.05 -6.25
CA LEU A 75 7.29 8.27 -5.45
C LEU A 75 7.94 6.96 -5.04
N LEU A 76 7.17 5.97 -4.59
CA LEU A 76 7.71 4.67 -4.22
C LEU A 76 8.40 3.99 -5.41
N ILE A 77 7.78 4.02 -6.59
CA ILE A 77 8.35 3.48 -7.83
C ILE A 77 9.60 4.26 -8.26
N LEU A 78 9.63 5.58 -8.08
CA LEU A 78 10.80 6.38 -8.41
C LEU A 78 11.98 6.04 -7.48
N TYR A 79 11.70 5.91 -6.18
CA TYR A 79 12.71 5.52 -5.20
C TYR A 79 13.09 4.03 -5.31
N SER A 80 12.22 3.18 -5.85
CA SER A 80 12.51 1.75 -6.09
C SER A 80 13.64 1.53 -7.10
N HIS A 81 13.84 2.49 -8.01
CA HIS A 81 14.94 2.45 -8.95
C HIS A 81 16.31 2.70 -8.25
N ARG A 82 16.32 3.36 -7.09
CA ARG A 82 17.54 3.67 -6.33
C ARG A 82 17.74 2.78 -5.11
N PHE A 83 16.65 2.30 -4.50
CA PHE A 83 16.64 1.48 -3.29
C PHE A 83 15.77 0.24 -3.48
N ASP A 84 16.18 -0.90 -2.92
CA ASP A 84 15.37 -2.11 -2.94
C ASP A 84 14.05 -1.90 -2.18
N SER A 85 12.95 -1.69 -2.92
CA SER A 85 11.63 -1.41 -2.34
C SER A 85 11.03 -2.59 -1.59
N SER A 86 11.52 -3.79 -1.87
CA SER A 86 11.17 -5.00 -1.13
C SER A 86 11.76 -5.00 0.28
N HIS A 87 12.76 -4.15 0.57
CA HIS A 87 13.42 -4.14 1.87
C HIS A 87 12.45 -3.72 2.98
N PRO A 88 12.20 -4.56 4.02
CA PRO A 88 11.18 -4.30 5.02
C PRO A 88 11.37 -2.96 5.74
N LEU A 89 12.62 -2.62 6.09
CA LEU A 89 12.94 -1.33 6.73
C LEU A 89 12.64 -0.12 5.84
N PHE A 90 12.93 -0.21 4.54
CA PHE A 90 12.67 0.89 3.61
C PHE A 90 11.16 1.11 3.48
N LEU A 91 10.41 0.03 3.28
CA LEU A 91 8.95 0.07 3.19
C LEU A 91 8.32 0.62 4.47
N THR A 92 8.83 0.22 5.64
CA THR A 92 8.39 0.72 6.96
C THR A 92 8.54 2.24 7.06
N VAL A 93 9.73 2.76 6.77
CA VAL A 93 10.01 4.20 6.81
C VAL A 93 9.16 4.95 5.79
N PHE A 94 9.03 4.40 4.58
CA PHE A 94 8.24 5.01 3.53
C PHE A 94 6.75 5.09 3.87
N VAL A 95 6.17 4.02 4.41
CA VAL A 95 4.77 3.99 4.88
C VAL A 95 4.56 4.97 6.02
N PHE A 96 5.48 5.04 6.98
CA PHE A 96 5.43 6.02 8.06
C PHE A 96 5.36 7.45 7.51
N ILE A 97 6.29 7.83 6.64
CA ILE A 97 6.33 9.18 6.05
C ILE A 97 5.07 9.45 5.23
N SER A 98 4.67 8.50 4.38
CA SER A 98 3.49 8.61 3.51
C SER A 98 2.20 8.80 4.30
N SER A 99 2.04 8.06 5.40
CA SER A 99 0.88 8.18 6.29
C SER A 99 0.80 9.56 6.95
N ASN A 100 1.93 10.07 7.43
CA ASN A 100 1.98 11.41 8.04
C ASN A 100 1.70 12.51 7.00
N LEU A 101 2.25 12.38 5.79
CA LEU A 101 1.95 13.29 4.68
C LEU A 101 0.46 13.27 4.34
N TYR A 102 -0.14 12.08 4.22
CA TYR A 102 -1.57 11.95 3.93
C TYR A 102 -2.43 12.62 5.02
N SER A 103 -2.16 12.33 6.29
CA SER A 103 -2.86 12.94 7.44
C SER A 103 -2.78 14.47 7.42
N LEU A 104 -1.60 15.03 7.11
CA LEU A 104 -1.37 16.47 7.04
C LEU A 104 -2.24 17.15 5.98
N VAL A 105 -2.46 16.52 4.82
CA VAL A 105 -3.25 17.14 3.76
C VAL A 105 -4.75 16.95 3.96
N THR A 106 -5.18 15.85 4.59
CA THR A 106 -6.60 15.58 4.87
C THR A 106 -7.11 16.33 6.13
N ASN A 107 -6.34 17.30 6.65
CA ASN A 107 -6.66 18.13 7.81
C ASN A 107 -7.01 17.35 9.09
N HIS A 108 -6.65 16.06 9.16
CA HIS A 108 -6.57 15.38 10.44
C HIS A 108 -5.30 15.90 11.11
N PHE A 109 -5.38 16.33 12.36
CA PHE A 109 -4.21 16.74 13.15
C PHE A 109 -3.07 15.72 12.99
N PHE A 110 -1.83 16.17 13.15
CA PHE A 110 -0.64 15.35 12.99
C PHE A 110 -0.70 14.08 13.89
N ASN A 111 -1.22 12.98 13.33
CA ASN A 111 -1.51 11.75 14.05
C ASN A 111 -0.35 10.76 13.89
N TRP A 112 0.80 11.12 14.47
CA TRP A 112 1.98 10.26 14.51
C TRP A 112 1.74 8.84 15.07
N PRO A 113 0.79 8.57 16.00
CA PRO A 113 0.57 7.22 16.51
C PRO A 113 0.00 6.28 15.43
N GLU A 114 -0.91 6.77 14.58
CA GLU A 114 -1.51 5.98 13.50
C GLU A 114 -0.45 5.60 12.47
N GLY A 115 0.42 6.55 12.12
CA GLY A 115 1.56 6.31 11.24
C GLY A 115 2.50 5.24 11.80
N LEU A 116 2.77 5.23 13.11
CA LEU A 116 3.61 4.20 13.75
C LEU A 116 2.97 2.82 13.68
N VAL A 117 1.67 2.70 13.95
CA VAL A 117 0.96 1.42 13.85
C VAL A 117 1.03 0.89 12.41
N LEU A 118 0.80 1.76 11.42
CA LEU A 118 0.92 1.40 10.00
C LEU A 118 2.35 0.98 9.64
N ALA A 119 3.37 1.66 10.16
CA ALA A 119 4.77 1.31 9.93
C ALA A 119 5.11 -0.08 10.50
N ILE A 120 4.68 -0.38 11.74
CA ILE A 120 4.90 -1.70 12.36
C ILE A 120 4.22 -2.79 11.54
N LEU A 121 2.98 -2.56 11.10
CA LEU A 121 2.27 -3.49 10.22
C LEU A 121 3.05 -3.68 8.90
N ALA A 122 3.55 -2.60 8.31
CA ALA A 122 4.32 -2.64 7.07
C ALA A 122 5.62 -3.45 7.23
N LEU A 123 6.28 -3.36 8.38
CA LEU A 123 7.45 -4.17 8.71
C LEU A 123 7.09 -5.66 8.72
N ILE A 124 6.02 -6.02 9.43
CA ILE A 124 5.52 -7.40 9.50
C ILE A 124 5.19 -7.92 8.10
N PHE A 125 4.41 -7.17 7.32
CA PHE A 125 4.06 -7.53 5.95
C PHE A 125 5.27 -7.61 5.02
N GLY A 126 6.26 -6.73 5.17
CA GLY A 126 7.49 -6.76 4.40
C GLY A 126 8.32 -8.02 4.66
N PHE A 127 8.45 -8.43 5.92
CA PHE A 127 9.13 -9.69 6.29
C PHE A 127 8.37 -10.92 5.77
N LEU A 128 7.05 -10.97 5.97
CA LEU A 128 6.20 -12.05 5.44
C LEU A 128 6.31 -12.13 3.91
N GLY A 129 6.23 -10.99 3.21
CA GLY A 129 6.34 -10.92 1.76
C GLY A 129 7.66 -11.47 1.24
N LYS A 130 8.79 -11.11 1.87
CA LYS A 130 10.11 -11.68 1.54
C LYS A 130 10.18 -13.18 1.81
N PHE A 131 9.61 -13.64 2.92
CA PHE A 131 9.59 -15.07 3.26
C PHE A 131 8.80 -15.89 2.22
N PHE A 132 7.60 -15.44 1.85
CA PHE A 132 6.78 -16.10 0.84
C PHE A 132 7.44 -16.07 -0.55
N LEU A 133 8.04 -14.95 -0.95
CA LEU A 133 8.77 -14.85 -2.22
C LEU A 133 9.97 -15.80 -2.28
N ALA A 134 10.71 -15.92 -1.17
CA ALA A 134 11.84 -16.85 -1.06
C ALA A 134 11.41 -18.32 -1.14
N GLU A 135 10.25 -18.66 -0.59
CA GLU A 135 9.71 -20.02 -0.63
C GLU A 135 9.25 -20.42 -2.05
N ILE A 136 8.60 -19.49 -2.77
CA ILE A 136 8.15 -19.71 -4.17
C ILE A 136 9.36 -19.93 -5.11
N ASP A 137 10.46 -19.22 -4.88
CA ASP A 137 11.67 -19.35 -5.70
C ASP A 137 12.36 -20.71 -5.49
N LYS A 138 12.35 -21.23 -4.25
CA LYS A 138 12.84 -22.58 -3.94
C LYS A 138 12.01 -23.68 -4.62
N GLU A 139 10.69 -23.53 -4.69
CA GLU A 139 9.83 -24.50 -5.37
C GLU A 139 10.07 -24.52 -6.89
N LYS A 140 10.27 -23.37 -7.51
CA LYS A 140 10.61 -23.29 -8.95
C LYS A 140 11.94 -23.95 -9.29
N ILE A 141 12.92 -23.90 -8.38
CA ILE A 141 14.22 -24.54 -8.57
C ILE A 141 14.09 -26.07 -8.47
N LYS A 142 13.26 -26.59 -7.56
CA LYS A 142 13.03 -28.04 -7.43
C LYS A 142 12.30 -28.67 -8.62
N LEU A 143 11.47 -27.92 -9.33
CA LEU A 143 10.75 -28.40 -10.52
C LEU A 143 11.59 -28.42 -11.81
N LYS A 144 12.81 -27.86 -11.76
CA LYS A 144 13.73 -27.77 -12.91
C LYS A 144 14.86 -28.81 -12.88
N ILE A 145 14.92 -29.64 -11.83
CA ILE A 145 15.86 -30.76 -11.65
C ILE A 145 15.07 -32.06 -11.87
#